data_AF-A0A1I9YJP2-F1
#
_entry.id   AF-A0A1I9YJP2-F1
#
_cell.length_a   1.000
_cell.length_b   1.000
_cell.length_c   1.000
_cell.angle_alpha   90.00
_cell.angle_beta   90.00
_cell.angle_gamma   90.00
#
_symmetry.space_group_name_H-M   'P 1'
#
loop_
_entity.id
_entity.type
_entity.pdbx_description
1 polymer ?
#
loop_
_entity_poly.entity_id
_entity_poly.type
_entity_poly.pdbx_seq_one_letter_code
_entity_poly.pdbx_strand_id
1 'polypeptide(L)'
;MERIAFCNVTRQTKRRLDKSRGIFDAKRLALRPVRRSQRSRDASRRDAVPAPKWKASEIRNEHMQCSRRRHAVFYWFEQISDWLGDMQPVEQHKTWSEFTLTKINPAVVFRVNAKSIIVTVHHGAKCCDSLVEIGCNPQKAPGGWFDALNLPERLVIYPDLDTLWQCQVFNRFHAWMRERFWPSDTVILYGLPDLKRTTWAKLMPDSAPVGLFEIERFPIRLSYSEWLDEGSVDHAGWQR
;
A
#
# COMPACT_ATOMS: atom_id res chain seq x y z
N MET A 1 -3.15 69.18 14.10
CA MET A 1 -2.52 67.96 14.67
C MET A 1 -3.62 66.94 14.87
N GLU A 2 -3.87 66.06 13.89
CA GLU A 2 -4.76 64.91 14.06
C GLU A 2 -4.17 63.70 13.32
N ARG A 3 -4.01 62.59 14.05
CA ARG A 3 -3.47 61.32 13.58
C ARG A 3 -4.60 60.51 12.97
N ILE A 4 -4.50 60.14 11.70
CA ILE A 4 -5.38 59.13 11.09
C ILE A 4 -4.70 57.77 11.24
N ALA A 5 -5.26 56.94 12.13
CA ALA A 5 -4.89 55.54 12.29
C ALA A 5 -5.55 54.71 11.18
N PHE A 6 -4.73 54.05 10.35
CA PHE A 6 -5.21 53.02 9.44
C PHE A 6 -5.40 51.70 10.22
N CYS A 7 -6.65 51.37 10.53
CA CYS A 7 -7.02 50.01 10.94
C CYS A 7 -7.10 49.10 9.72
N ASN A 8 -6.09 48.26 9.53
CA ASN A 8 -6.13 47.13 8.60
C ASN A 8 -7.09 46.05 9.14
N VAL A 9 -8.34 46.03 8.66
CA VAL A 9 -9.26 44.92 8.89
C VAL A 9 -8.98 43.84 7.85
N THR A 10 -8.15 42.86 8.21
CA THR A 10 -8.01 41.61 7.47
C THR A 10 -9.32 40.82 7.55
N ARG A 11 -10.10 40.83 6.47
CA ARG A 11 -11.25 39.93 6.28
C ARG A 11 -10.75 38.48 6.28
N GLN A 12 -10.83 37.81 7.43
CA GLN A 12 -10.74 36.35 7.47
C GLN A 12 -11.98 35.77 6.80
N THR A 13 -11.83 35.36 5.54
CA THR A 13 -12.80 34.51 4.86
C THR A 13 -12.88 33.19 5.62
N LYS A 14 -13.95 32.99 6.40
CA LYS A 14 -14.24 31.71 7.05
C LYS A 14 -14.31 30.62 5.98
N ARG A 15 -13.23 29.85 5.83
CA ARG A 15 -13.20 28.63 5.01
C ARG A 15 -14.26 27.68 5.57
N ARG A 16 -15.31 27.43 4.79
CA ARG A 16 -16.30 26.39 5.09
C ARG A 16 -15.54 25.08 5.32
N LEU A 17 -15.80 24.42 6.45
CA LEU A 17 -15.30 23.07 6.69
C LEU A 17 -15.88 22.17 5.62
N ASP A 18 -14.99 21.65 4.78
CA ASP A 18 -15.31 20.62 3.81
C ASP A 18 -15.71 19.35 4.60
N LYS A 19 -16.99 18.96 4.52
CA LYS A 19 -17.55 17.81 5.27
C LYS A 19 -16.80 16.51 4.96
N SER A 20 -16.16 16.42 3.80
CA SER A 20 -15.32 15.28 3.39
C SER A 20 -14.09 15.10 4.29
N ARG A 21 -13.46 16.21 4.72
CA ARG A 21 -12.32 16.18 5.66
C ARG A 21 -12.72 15.74 7.06
N GLY A 22 -13.93 16.07 7.50
CA GLY A 22 -14.42 15.71 8.84
C GLY A 22 -14.63 14.20 9.02
N ILE A 23 -15.14 13.52 7.98
CA ILE A 23 -15.30 12.06 7.98
C ILE A 23 -13.93 11.37 7.91
N PHE A 24 -13.00 11.94 7.13
CA PHE A 24 -11.64 11.43 6.99
C PHE A 24 -10.79 11.58 8.26
N ASP A 25 -10.84 12.75 8.93
CA ASP A 25 -10.16 12.94 10.22
C ASP A 25 -10.76 12.05 11.32
N ALA A 26 -12.07 11.73 11.26
CA ALA A 26 -12.71 10.78 12.16
C ALA A 26 -12.24 9.33 11.91
N LYS A 27 -12.13 8.88 10.65
CA LYS A 27 -11.51 7.57 10.33
C LYS A 27 -10.02 7.53 10.69
N ARG A 28 -9.27 8.61 10.46
CA ARG A 28 -7.87 8.76 10.90
C ARG A 28 -7.73 8.71 12.43
N LEU A 29 -8.71 9.20 13.17
CA LEU A 29 -8.79 9.08 14.63
C LEU A 29 -9.16 7.66 15.07
N ALA A 30 -10.06 6.99 14.36
CA ALA A 30 -10.44 5.59 14.62
C ALA A 30 -9.30 4.60 14.30
N LEU A 31 -8.47 4.92 13.31
CA LEU A 31 -7.25 4.19 12.94
C LEU A 31 -6.02 4.61 13.76
N ARG A 32 -6.16 5.49 14.76
CA ARG A 32 -5.07 5.71 15.71
C ARG A 32 -4.90 4.43 16.52
N PRO A 33 -3.66 3.96 16.72
CA PRO A 33 -3.42 2.87 17.64
C PRO A 33 -3.98 3.27 19.00
N VAL A 34 -4.88 2.42 19.54
CA VAL A 34 -5.10 2.35 20.99
C VAL A 34 -3.71 2.24 21.57
N ARG A 35 -3.23 3.27 22.27
CA ARG A 35 -1.95 3.25 22.98
C ARG A 35 -2.06 2.20 24.08
N ARG A 36 -1.92 0.92 23.75
CA ARG A 36 -1.56 -0.10 24.72
C ARG A 36 -0.07 0.05 24.95
N SER A 37 0.24 0.71 26.05
CA SER A 37 1.53 0.66 26.71
C SER A 37 1.85 -0.79 27.07
N GLN A 38 2.53 -1.51 26.19
CA GLN A 38 3.28 -2.69 26.58
C GLN A 38 4.55 -2.74 25.74
N ARG A 39 5.59 -2.11 26.28
CA ARG A 39 6.97 -2.38 25.87
C ARG A 39 7.28 -3.82 26.31
N SER A 40 7.06 -4.81 25.45
CA SER A 40 7.85 -6.04 25.53
C SER A 40 9.14 -5.80 24.76
N ARG A 41 10.23 -5.60 25.51
CA ARG A 41 11.58 -5.68 24.97
C ARG A 41 11.90 -7.16 24.79
N ASP A 42 11.50 -7.74 23.66
CA ASP A 42 12.11 -8.99 23.22
C ASP A 42 12.99 -8.70 22.02
N ALA A 43 14.29 -8.74 22.29
CA ALA A 43 15.37 -8.51 21.36
C ALA A 43 15.47 -9.69 20.39
N SER A 44 14.74 -9.62 19.27
CA SER A 44 15.09 -10.42 18.09
C SER A 44 16.33 -9.79 17.45
N ARG A 45 17.52 -10.26 17.88
CA ARG A 45 18.77 -10.12 17.12
C ARG A 45 18.58 -10.87 15.79
N ARG A 46 18.02 -10.20 14.79
CA ARG A 46 18.36 -10.47 13.39
C ARG A 46 19.53 -9.58 13.07
N ASP A 47 20.50 -10.11 12.33
CA ASP A 47 21.63 -9.36 11.79
C ASP A 47 21.11 -8.16 11.00
N ALA A 48 20.96 -7.05 11.69
CA ALA A 48 20.52 -5.81 11.13
C ALA A 48 21.72 -5.26 10.37
N VAL A 49 21.71 -5.43 9.05
CA VAL A 49 22.42 -4.51 8.15
C VAL A 49 22.16 -3.11 8.72
N PRO A 50 23.21 -2.35 9.12
CA PRO A 50 23.00 -1.09 9.80
C PRO A 50 22.10 -0.24 8.91
N ALA A 51 20.89 0.05 9.41
CA ALA A 51 19.97 0.91 8.70
C ALA A 51 20.73 2.19 8.37
N PRO A 52 20.73 2.65 7.10
CA PRO A 52 21.46 3.85 6.74
C PRO A 52 21.03 4.97 7.71
N LYS A 53 21.96 5.80 8.17
CA LYS A 53 21.61 6.96 9.02
C LYS A 53 21.04 8.03 8.11
N TRP A 54 19.73 7.99 7.87
CA TRP A 54 19.06 8.97 7.03
C TRP A 54 19.04 10.33 7.72
N LYS A 55 19.17 11.40 6.93
CA LYS A 55 18.98 12.76 7.45
C LYS A 55 17.50 12.95 7.80
N ALA A 56 17.23 13.73 8.85
CA ALA A 56 15.85 13.99 9.28
C ALA A 56 14.96 14.60 8.17
N SER A 57 15.56 15.35 7.24
CA SER A 57 14.89 15.90 6.05
C SER A 57 14.49 14.81 5.05
N GLU A 58 15.33 13.79 4.84
CA GLU A 58 15.08 12.66 3.93
C GLU A 58 13.93 11.81 4.48
N ILE A 59 13.95 11.48 5.78
CA ILE A 59 12.86 10.77 6.46
C ILE A 59 11.55 11.55 6.35
N ARG A 60 11.60 12.88 6.52
CA ARG A 60 10.39 13.71 6.42
C ARG A 60 9.84 13.73 5.00
N ASN A 61 10.70 13.83 3.99
CA ASN A 61 10.27 13.78 2.59
C ASN A 61 9.66 12.42 2.25
N GLU A 62 10.32 11.32 2.64
CA GLU A 62 9.81 9.96 2.41
C GLU A 62 8.48 9.72 3.14
N HIS A 63 8.33 10.19 4.38
CA HIS A 63 7.06 10.13 5.10
C HIS A 63 5.94 10.89 4.37
N MET A 64 6.22 12.09 3.85
CA MET A 64 5.23 12.87 3.08
C MET A 64 4.80 12.14 1.80
N GLN A 65 5.76 11.62 1.04
CA GLN A 65 5.48 10.85 -0.18
C GLN A 65 4.71 9.56 0.13
N CYS A 66 5.15 8.80 1.13
CA CYS A 66 4.46 7.59 1.58
C CYS A 66 3.04 7.91 2.06
N SER A 67 2.84 9.02 2.79
CA SER A 67 1.50 9.43 3.22
C SER A 67 0.56 9.68 2.04
N ARG A 68 1.02 10.38 1.00
CA ARG A 68 0.22 10.61 -0.22
C ARG A 68 -0.11 9.30 -0.95
N ARG A 69 0.91 8.47 -1.18
CA ARG A 69 0.78 7.19 -1.89
C ARG A 69 -0.14 6.21 -1.15
N ARG A 70 -0.01 6.13 0.18
CA ARG A 70 -0.92 5.37 1.03
C ARG A 70 -2.36 5.85 0.89
N HIS A 71 -2.60 7.16 0.92
CA HIS A 71 -3.96 7.68 0.74
C HIS A 71 -4.56 7.27 -0.59
N ALA A 72 -3.78 7.30 -1.69
CA ALA A 72 -4.28 6.87 -2.98
C ALA A 72 -4.64 5.37 -3.01
N VAL A 73 -3.78 4.52 -2.46
CA VAL A 73 -4.05 3.07 -2.37
C VAL A 73 -5.27 2.80 -1.49
N PHE A 74 -5.36 3.45 -0.34
CA PHE A 74 -6.47 3.26 0.59
C PHE A 74 -7.79 3.75 -0.01
N TYR A 75 -7.76 4.89 -0.68
CA TYR A 75 -8.94 5.41 -1.37
C TYR A 75 -9.41 4.44 -2.47
N TRP A 76 -8.49 3.88 -3.26
CA TRP A 76 -8.84 2.86 -4.25
C TRP A 76 -9.44 1.61 -3.61
N PHE A 77 -8.87 1.10 -2.51
CA PHE A 77 -9.46 -0.03 -1.79
C PHE A 77 -10.83 0.29 -1.19
N GLU A 78 -11.07 1.52 -0.74
CA GLU A 78 -12.39 1.97 -0.27
C GLU A 78 -13.42 1.98 -1.41
N GLN A 79 -13.01 2.24 -2.66
CA GLN A 79 -13.91 2.15 -3.82
C GLN A 79 -14.32 0.71 -4.15
N ILE A 80 -13.51 -0.28 -3.76
CA ILE A 80 -13.76 -1.70 -4.02
C ILE A 80 -13.97 -2.51 -2.73
N SER A 81 -14.29 -1.85 -1.61
CA SER A 81 -14.50 -2.50 -0.31
C SER A 81 -15.68 -3.45 -0.32
N ASP A 82 -16.68 -3.19 -1.16
CA ASP A 82 -17.80 -4.11 -1.35
C ASP A 82 -17.33 -5.47 -1.90
N TRP A 83 -16.22 -5.51 -2.63
CA TRP A 83 -15.67 -6.74 -3.21
C TRP A 83 -14.66 -7.43 -2.29
N LEU A 84 -13.74 -6.66 -1.70
CA LEU A 84 -12.60 -7.18 -0.94
C LEU A 84 -12.78 -7.06 0.59
N GLY A 85 -13.83 -6.38 1.03
CA GLY A 85 -14.05 -6.02 2.42
C GLY A 85 -13.33 -4.74 2.81
N ASP A 86 -13.65 -4.26 4.01
CA ASP A 86 -12.99 -3.11 4.62
C ASP A 86 -11.50 -3.37 4.89
N MET A 87 -10.68 -2.32 4.78
CA MET A 87 -9.29 -2.36 5.21
C MET A 87 -9.17 -2.46 6.73
N GLN A 88 -8.31 -3.36 7.19
CA GLN A 88 -7.93 -3.48 8.60
C GLN A 88 -6.43 -3.20 8.74
N PRO A 89 -6.02 -2.21 9.55
CA PRO A 89 -4.60 -1.92 9.73
C PRO A 89 -3.92 -3.07 10.49
N VAL A 90 -2.77 -3.50 9.99
CA VAL A 90 -1.88 -4.43 10.70
C VAL A 90 -0.82 -3.63 11.43
N GLU A 91 -0.08 -2.81 10.70
CA GLU A 91 1.03 -2.04 11.25
C GLU A 91 1.22 -0.73 10.49
N GLN A 92 1.44 0.38 11.21
CA GLN A 92 1.63 1.68 10.60
C GLN A 92 2.94 2.31 11.06
N HIS A 93 3.79 2.64 10.08
CA HIS A 93 5.05 3.35 10.28
C HIS A 93 5.07 4.68 9.55
N LYS A 94 6.16 5.42 9.76
CA LYS A 94 6.39 6.69 9.05
C LYS A 94 6.61 6.46 7.56
N THR A 95 7.32 5.42 7.17
CA THR A 95 7.75 5.23 5.77
C THR A 95 7.01 4.10 5.07
N TRP A 96 6.15 3.37 5.78
CA TRP A 96 5.35 2.28 5.22
C TRP A 96 4.09 1.98 6.05
N SER A 97 3.16 1.21 5.51
CA SER A 97 2.00 0.68 6.23
C SER A 97 1.58 -0.67 5.71
N GLU A 98 1.15 -1.52 6.62
CA GLU A 98 0.59 -2.84 6.38
C GLU A 98 -0.88 -2.88 6.76
N PHE A 99 -1.67 -3.56 5.94
CA PHE A 99 -3.09 -3.76 6.15
C PHE A 99 -3.54 -5.07 5.49
N THR A 100 -4.66 -5.59 5.97
CA THR A 100 -5.40 -6.69 5.35
C THR A 100 -6.78 -6.18 4.92
N LEU A 101 -7.53 -7.00 4.20
CA LEU A 101 -8.90 -6.70 3.80
C LEU A 101 -9.83 -7.74 4.42
N THR A 102 -10.96 -7.32 5.00
CA THR A 102 -11.80 -8.20 5.84
C THR A 102 -12.39 -9.43 5.13
N LYS A 103 -12.59 -9.39 3.81
CA LYS A 103 -13.08 -10.55 3.04
C LYS A 103 -11.93 -11.39 2.47
N ILE A 104 -10.70 -10.90 2.53
CA ILE A 104 -9.50 -11.66 2.18
C ILE A 104 -8.97 -12.35 3.44
N ASN A 105 -8.39 -13.54 3.27
CA ASN A 105 -7.70 -14.21 4.38
C ASN A 105 -6.64 -13.26 4.99
N PRO A 106 -6.61 -13.07 6.33
CA PRO A 106 -5.65 -12.18 6.99
C PRO A 106 -4.19 -12.62 6.81
N ALA A 107 -3.93 -13.84 6.33
CA ALA A 107 -2.61 -14.27 5.86
C ALA A 107 -2.10 -13.39 4.71
N VAL A 108 -2.96 -12.82 3.87
CA VAL A 108 -2.56 -11.94 2.77
C VAL A 108 -2.47 -10.51 3.29
N VAL A 109 -1.25 -9.99 3.37
CA VAL A 109 -0.95 -8.65 3.88
C VAL A 109 -0.48 -7.76 2.74
N PHE A 110 -1.05 -6.57 2.64
CA PHE A 110 -0.65 -5.54 1.70
C PHE A 110 0.24 -4.54 2.42
N ARG A 111 1.43 -4.29 1.87
CA ARG A 111 2.37 -3.28 2.35
C ARG A 111 2.53 -2.18 1.30
N VAL A 112 2.34 -0.94 1.71
CA VAL A 112 2.57 0.24 0.87
C VAL A 112 3.67 1.08 1.50
N ASN A 113 4.67 1.45 0.71
CA ASN A 113 5.70 2.40 1.11
C ASN A 113 5.86 3.51 0.05
N ALA A 114 6.89 4.35 0.19
CA ALA A 114 7.12 5.41 -0.78
C ALA A 114 7.44 4.87 -2.18
N LYS A 115 8.12 3.75 -2.33
CA LYS A 115 8.67 3.29 -3.62
C LYS A 115 8.00 2.03 -4.18
N SER A 116 7.22 1.31 -3.38
CA SER A 116 6.64 0.04 -3.78
C SER A 116 5.32 -0.29 -3.09
N ILE A 117 4.60 -1.21 -3.71
CA ILE A 117 3.50 -1.98 -3.15
C ILE A 117 3.95 -3.44 -3.13
N ILE A 118 3.82 -4.10 -1.99
CA ILE A 118 4.22 -5.49 -1.78
C ILE A 118 3.01 -6.23 -1.22
N VAL A 119 2.73 -7.42 -1.73
CA VAL A 119 1.71 -8.31 -1.17
C VAL A 119 2.40 -9.55 -0.65
N THR A 120 2.27 -9.82 0.64
CA THR A 120 2.95 -10.91 1.35
C THR A 120 1.96 -11.92 1.89
N VAL A 121 2.44 -13.16 2.08
CA VAL A 121 1.71 -14.23 2.76
C VAL A 121 2.34 -14.47 4.12
N HIS A 122 1.52 -14.40 5.15
CA HIS A 122 1.88 -14.60 6.53
C HIS A 122 1.28 -15.91 7.03
N HIS A 123 2.10 -16.73 7.68
CA HIS A 123 1.63 -17.91 8.41
C HIS A 123 1.91 -17.69 9.90
N GLY A 124 0.84 -17.54 10.68
CA GLY A 124 0.90 -17.01 12.04
C GLY A 124 1.48 -15.58 12.07
N ALA A 125 2.49 -15.35 12.91
CA ALA A 125 3.14 -14.03 13.05
C ALA A 125 4.34 -13.81 12.12
N LYS A 126 4.57 -14.69 11.14
CA LYS A 126 5.75 -14.64 10.27
C LYS A 126 5.34 -14.44 8.81
N CYS A 127 5.98 -13.46 8.16
CA CYS A 127 5.99 -13.38 6.70
C CYS A 127 6.74 -14.59 6.14
N CYS A 128 6.08 -15.37 5.30
CA CYS A 128 6.61 -16.58 4.69
C CYS A 128 7.03 -16.35 3.24
N ASP A 129 6.29 -15.56 2.47
CA ASP A 129 6.66 -15.23 1.09
C ASP A 129 6.01 -13.94 0.58
N SER A 130 6.47 -13.42 -0.57
CA SER A 130 5.86 -12.31 -1.30
C SER A 130 5.17 -12.80 -2.57
N LEU A 131 3.85 -12.59 -2.68
CA LEU A 131 3.09 -12.89 -3.90
C LEU A 131 3.48 -11.96 -5.05
N VAL A 132 3.74 -10.70 -4.72
CA VAL A 132 4.21 -9.71 -5.68
C VAL A 132 4.95 -8.60 -4.94
N GLU A 133 6.01 -8.10 -5.57
CA GLU A 133 6.67 -6.85 -5.21
C GLU A 133 6.74 -5.97 -6.45
N ILE A 134 6.06 -4.83 -6.41
CA ILE A 134 6.07 -3.86 -7.50
C ILE A 134 6.67 -2.58 -6.95
N GLY A 135 7.88 -2.27 -7.41
CA GLY A 135 8.64 -1.13 -6.94
C GLY A 135 9.27 -0.35 -8.06
N CYS A 136 9.67 0.87 -7.73
CA CYS A 136 10.46 1.75 -8.59
C CYS A 136 11.70 2.24 -7.86
N ASN A 137 12.78 2.48 -8.59
CA ASN A 137 13.98 3.17 -8.12
C ASN A 137 14.10 4.50 -8.87
N PRO A 138 13.43 5.56 -8.39
CA PRO A 138 13.37 6.82 -9.13
C PRO A 138 14.74 7.50 -9.20
N GLN A 139 15.15 7.84 -10.41
CA GLN A 139 16.36 8.60 -10.70
C GLN A 139 16.01 9.87 -11.46
N LYS A 140 16.78 10.94 -11.23
CA LYS A 140 16.55 12.23 -11.87
C LYS A 140 17.27 12.29 -13.22
N ALA A 141 16.60 12.79 -14.25
CA ALA A 141 17.14 13.02 -15.58
C ALA A 141 16.78 14.44 -16.09
N PRO A 142 17.43 14.94 -17.15
CA PRO A 142 16.94 16.14 -17.84
C PRO A 142 15.48 15.95 -18.26
N GLY A 143 14.62 16.90 -17.89
CA GLY A 143 13.19 16.85 -18.19
C GLY A 143 12.32 16.05 -17.20
N GLY A 144 12.89 15.36 -16.20
CA GLY A 144 12.06 14.68 -15.19
C GLY A 144 12.73 13.55 -14.42
N TRP A 145 11.98 12.46 -14.24
CA TRP A 145 12.33 11.29 -13.44
C TRP A 145 12.12 10.00 -14.24
N PHE A 146 12.93 8.99 -14.00
CA PHE A 146 12.76 7.67 -14.61
C PHE A 146 12.95 6.56 -13.57
N ASP A 147 12.43 5.37 -13.86
CA ASP A 147 12.64 4.20 -13.02
C ASP A 147 13.91 3.47 -13.45
N ALA A 148 14.91 3.42 -12.56
CA ALA A 148 16.15 2.69 -12.80
C ALA A 148 16.07 1.20 -12.43
N LEU A 149 14.98 0.75 -11.81
CA LEU A 149 14.77 -0.65 -11.47
C LEU A 149 14.26 -1.44 -12.68
N ASN A 150 13.32 -0.85 -13.42
CA ASN A 150 12.71 -1.45 -14.62
C ASN A 150 13.03 -0.59 -15.85
N LEU A 151 14.29 -0.61 -16.30
CA LEU A 151 14.70 0.10 -17.51
C LEU A 151 14.08 -0.58 -18.74
N PRO A 152 13.13 0.08 -19.44
CA PRO A 152 12.61 -0.46 -20.69
C PRO A 152 13.68 -0.31 -21.78
N GLU A 153 13.48 -0.97 -22.93
CA GLU A 153 14.30 -0.76 -24.13
C GLU A 153 14.35 0.72 -24.55
N ARG A 154 13.32 1.50 -24.20
CA ARG A 154 13.27 2.95 -24.35
C ARG A 154 13.06 3.61 -23.00
N LEU A 155 13.93 4.55 -22.65
CA LEU A 155 13.83 5.33 -21.42
C LEU A 155 12.56 6.19 -21.43
N VAL A 156 11.69 6.01 -20.44
CA VAL A 156 10.50 6.84 -20.24
C VAL A 156 10.80 7.85 -19.14
N ILE A 157 10.68 9.14 -19.45
CA ILE A 157 10.88 10.24 -18.51
C ILE A 157 9.52 10.78 -18.09
N TYR A 158 9.26 10.74 -16.79
CA TYR A 158 8.06 11.25 -16.13
C TYR A 158 8.30 12.67 -15.59
N PRO A 159 7.32 13.57 -15.64
CA PRO A 159 7.50 14.96 -15.21
C PRO A 159 7.83 15.08 -13.70
N ASP A 160 7.28 14.18 -12.88
CA ASP A 160 7.43 14.20 -11.42
C ASP A 160 7.38 12.78 -10.81
N LEU A 161 7.71 12.71 -9.51
CA LEU A 161 7.79 11.45 -8.75
C LEU A 161 6.43 10.80 -8.47
N ASP A 162 5.35 11.57 -8.42
CA ASP A 162 4.01 11.05 -8.14
C ASP A 162 3.48 10.40 -9.43
N THR A 163 3.66 11.05 -10.59
CA THR A 163 3.35 10.49 -11.91
C THR A 163 4.18 9.22 -12.20
N LEU A 164 5.48 9.23 -11.90
CA LEU A 164 6.32 8.04 -12.02
C LEU A 164 5.78 6.88 -11.16
N TRP A 165 5.50 7.13 -9.89
CA TRP A 165 5.02 6.10 -8.98
C TRP A 165 3.64 5.58 -9.39
N GLN A 166 2.74 6.45 -9.83
CA GLN A 166 1.43 6.04 -10.33
C GLN A 166 1.58 5.08 -11.52
N CYS A 167 2.38 5.44 -12.54
CA CYS A 167 2.55 4.62 -13.73
C CYS A 167 3.33 3.32 -13.45
N GLN A 168 4.43 3.39 -12.72
CA GLN A 168 5.37 2.26 -12.56
C GLN A 168 5.02 1.35 -11.38
N VAL A 169 4.29 1.85 -10.38
CA VAL A 169 3.93 1.08 -9.19
C VAL A 169 2.43 0.83 -9.16
N PHE A 170 1.62 1.89 -9.07
CA PHE A 170 0.19 1.72 -8.82
C PHE A 170 -0.57 1.08 -9.98
N ASN A 171 -0.35 1.52 -11.21
CA ASN A 171 -1.03 0.96 -12.38
C ASN A 171 -0.60 -0.49 -12.66
N ARG A 172 0.67 -0.81 -12.43
CA ARG A 172 1.16 -2.20 -12.51
C ARG A 172 0.56 -3.08 -11.43
N PHE A 173 0.41 -2.55 -10.21
CA PHE A 173 -0.28 -3.23 -9.12
C PHE A 173 -1.75 -3.46 -9.44
N HIS A 174 -2.43 -2.45 -9.99
CA HIS A 174 -3.82 -2.58 -10.45
C HIS A 174 -3.96 -3.67 -11.53
N ALA A 175 -3.06 -3.69 -12.52
CA ALA A 175 -3.04 -4.74 -13.54
C ALA A 175 -2.80 -6.13 -12.94
N TRP A 176 -1.84 -6.28 -12.03
CA TRP A 176 -1.60 -7.54 -11.32
C TRP A 176 -2.82 -7.99 -10.50
N MET A 177 -3.48 -7.08 -9.78
CA MET A 177 -4.71 -7.39 -9.04
C MET A 177 -5.76 -7.97 -9.98
N ARG A 178 -5.97 -7.34 -11.14
CA ARG A 178 -6.96 -7.77 -12.13
C ARG A 178 -6.61 -9.08 -12.83
N GLU A 179 -5.36 -9.25 -13.22
CA GLU A 179 -4.94 -10.34 -14.09
C GLU A 179 -4.50 -11.59 -13.32
N ARG A 180 -4.13 -11.44 -12.05
CA ARG A 180 -3.59 -12.53 -11.22
C ARG A 180 -4.36 -12.74 -9.93
N PHE A 181 -4.66 -11.67 -9.20
CA PHE A 181 -5.26 -11.80 -7.87
C PHE A 181 -6.75 -12.12 -7.94
N TRP A 182 -7.57 -11.33 -8.64
CA TRP A 182 -9.02 -11.52 -8.73
C TRP A 182 -9.42 -12.87 -9.35
N PRO A 183 -8.77 -13.37 -10.41
CA PRO A 183 -9.10 -14.68 -10.97
C PRO A 183 -8.76 -15.85 -10.04
N SER A 184 -8.03 -15.61 -8.95
CA SER A 184 -7.63 -16.63 -7.98
C SER A 184 -8.55 -16.59 -6.76
N ASP A 185 -8.99 -17.76 -6.33
CA ASP A 185 -9.83 -17.98 -5.16
C ASP A 185 -9.03 -18.60 -4.00
N THR A 186 -7.76 -18.99 -4.21
CA THR A 186 -6.90 -19.56 -3.16
C THR A 186 -5.43 -19.11 -3.29
N VAL A 187 -4.80 -18.82 -2.14
CA VAL A 187 -3.34 -18.74 -2.00
C VAL A 187 -2.83 -20.04 -1.40
N ILE A 188 -1.89 -20.70 -2.06
CA ILE A 188 -1.26 -21.92 -1.55
C ILE A 188 0.15 -21.59 -1.08
N LEU A 189 0.45 -21.91 0.17
CA LEU A 189 1.80 -21.82 0.73
C LEU A 189 2.47 -23.19 0.66
N TYR A 190 3.68 -23.20 0.12
CA TYR A 190 4.54 -24.36 0.00
C TYR A 190 5.81 -24.17 0.84
N GLY A 191 6.47 -25.27 1.18
CA GLY A 191 7.82 -25.22 1.71
C GLY A 191 8.51 -26.57 1.78
N LEU A 192 9.85 -26.53 1.70
CA LEU A 192 10.66 -27.75 1.68
C LEU A 192 10.92 -28.24 3.12
N PRO A 193 10.68 -29.54 3.42
CA PRO A 193 10.90 -30.12 4.75
C PRO A 193 12.36 -29.98 5.21
N ASP A 194 13.30 -30.16 4.29
CA ASP A 194 14.73 -30.25 4.59
C ASP A 194 15.43 -28.88 4.69
N LEU A 195 14.81 -27.85 4.10
CA LEU A 195 15.30 -26.48 4.13
C LEU A 195 14.33 -25.66 4.98
N LYS A 196 14.60 -25.63 6.29
CA LYS A 196 13.79 -24.98 7.37
C LYS A 196 13.35 -23.52 7.13
N ARG A 197 13.63 -22.90 5.99
CA ARG A 197 13.33 -21.51 5.66
C ARG A 197 12.95 -21.25 4.20
N THR A 198 12.85 -22.27 3.35
CA THR A 198 12.48 -22.05 1.95
C THR A 198 10.99 -22.29 1.79
N THR A 199 10.23 -21.20 1.86
CA THR A 199 8.79 -21.16 1.58
C THR A 199 8.52 -20.34 0.34
N TRP A 200 7.47 -20.69 -0.39
CA TRP A 200 6.94 -19.87 -1.48
C TRP A 200 5.43 -19.98 -1.54
N ALA A 201 4.76 -18.96 -2.03
CA ALA A 201 3.32 -18.91 -2.17
C ALA A 201 2.91 -18.74 -3.63
N LYS A 202 1.77 -19.30 -4.00
CA LYS A 202 1.18 -19.14 -5.33
C LYS A 202 -0.30 -18.84 -5.24
N LEU A 203 -0.76 -17.98 -6.12
CA LEU A 203 -2.17 -17.77 -6.41
C LEU A 203 -2.63 -18.87 -7.37
N MET A 204 -3.68 -19.61 -7.00
CA MET A 204 -4.19 -20.75 -7.75
C MET A 204 -5.73 -20.83 -7.61
N PRO A 205 -6.41 -21.50 -8.55
CA PRO A 205 -7.79 -21.95 -8.36
C PRO A 205 -7.90 -22.95 -7.19
N ASP A 206 -9.02 -22.98 -6.48
CA ASP A 206 -9.24 -23.88 -5.33
C ASP A 206 -9.32 -25.32 -5.80
N SER A 207 -9.80 -25.52 -7.03
CA SER A 207 -9.77 -26.80 -7.73
C SER A 207 -8.37 -27.28 -8.11
N ALA A 208 -7.31 -26.50 -7.88
CA ALA A 208 -5.95 -26.94 -8.15
C ALA A 208 -5.62 -28.17 -7.30
N PRO A 209 -5.02 -29.23 -7.89
CA PRO A 209 -4.68 -30.44 -7.15
C PRO A 209 -3.67 -30.11 -6.04
N VAL A 210 -3.73 -30.89 -4.95
CA VAL A 210 -2.78 -30.76 -3.84
C VAL A 210 -1.36 -30.96 -4.38
N GLY A 211 -0.53 -29.95 -4.18
CA GLY A 211 0.84 -29.96 -4.70
C GLY A 211 1.78 -30.72 -3.78
N LEU A 212 2.86 -31.25 -4.35
CA LEU A 212 4.01 -31.70 -3.56
C LEU A 212 4.54 -30.50 -2.74
N PHE A 213 4.80 -30.71 -1.44
CA PHE A 213 5.30 -29.69 -0.51
C PHE A 213 4.31 -28.58 -0.11
N GLU A 214 3.02 -28.80 -0.33
CA GLU A 214 1.97 -27.92 0.16
C GLU A 214 1.92 -27.92 1.70
N ILE A 215 1.91 -26.74 2.30
CA ILE A 215 1.81 -26.53 3.76
C ILE A 215 0.37 -26.17 4.12
N GLU A 216 -0.18 -25.14 3.46
CA GLU A 216 -1.50 -24.61 3.79
C GLU A 216 -2.15 -23.89 2.60
N ARG A 217 -3.49 -23.90 2.58
CA ARG A 217 -4.31 -23.12 1.65
C ARG A 217 -5.05 -22.01 2.38
N PHE A 218 -4.93 -20.80 1.86
CA PHE A 218 -5.63 -19.62 2.34
C PHE A 218 -6.69 -19.22 1.32
N PRO A 219 -7.99 -19.49 1.57
CA PRO A 219 -9.04 -19.12 0.63
C PRO A 219 -9.20 -17.60 0.56
N ILE A 220 -9.34 -17.08 -0.66
CA ILE A 220 -9.65 -15.68 -0.99
C ILE A 220 -11.15 -15.62 -1.29
N ARG A 221 -11.93 -15.00 -0.40
CA ARG A 221 -13.38 -14.88 -0.58
C ARG A 221 -13.71 -13.53 -1.20
N LEU A 222 -13.73 -13.48 -2.53
CA LEU A 222 -14.17 -12.32 -3.28
C LEU A 222 -15.70 -12.36 -3.39
N SER A 223 -16.38 -11.29 -2.99
CA SER A 223 -17.82 -11.14 -3.27
C SER A 223 -17.99 -10.22 -4.47
N TYR A 224 -18.14 -10.81 -5.66
CA TYR A 224 -18.47 -10.04 -6.85
C TYR A 224 -19.91 -9.56 -6.74
N SER A 225 -20.13 -8.24 -6.71
CA SER A 225 -21.43 -7.69 -7.08
C SER A 225 -21.63 -7.92 -8.58
N GLU A 226 -22.87 -8.17 -9.04
CA GLU A 226 -23.28 -8.49 -10.42
C GLU A 226 -22.87 -7.48 -11.52
N TRP A 227 -22.06 -6.47 -11.21
CA TRP A 227 -21.60 -5.36 -12.05
C TRP A 227 -20.30 -5.63 -12.84
N LEU A 228 -19.88 -6.88 -13.00
CA LEU A 228 -18.68 -7.21 -13.80
C LEU A 228 -18.91 -7.19 -15.32
N ASP A 229 -20.10 -6.78 -15.77
CA ASP A 229 -20.31 -6.39 -17.16
C ASP A 229 -20.06 -4.88 -17.31
N GLU A 230 -19.02 -4.56 -18.09
CA GLU A 230 -18.70 -3.26 -18.69
C GLU A 230 -17.93 -2.21 -17.84
N GLY A 231 -16.59 -2.24 -17.97
CA GLY A 231 -15.76 -1.05 -18.26
C GLY A 231 -15.60 0.07 -17.21
N SER A 232 -16.14 -0.07 -16.00
CA SER A 232 -16.29 1.07 -15.08
C SER A 232 -15.08 1.39 -14.17
N VAL A 233 -14.06 0.52 -14.06
CA VAL A 233 -12.98 0.67 -13.04
C VAL A 233 -11.71 1.39 -13.57
N ASP A 234 -11.74 1.97 -14.77
CA ASP A 234 -10.55 2.63 -15.37
C ASP A 234 -10.27 4.05 -14.82
N HIS A 235 -11.03 4.50 -13.81
CA HIS A 235 -10.82 5.79 -13.17
C HIS A 235 -10.44 5.63 -11.71
N ALA A 236 -9.20 5.18 -11.46
CA ALA A 236 -8.52 5.50 -10.22
C ALA A 236 -8.49 7.04 -10.10
N GLY A 237 -9.34 7.59 -9.24
CA GLY A 237 -9.63 9.02 -9.08
C GLY A 237 -8.45 9.86 -8.57
N TRP A 238 -7.41 9.99 -9.39
CA TRP A 238 -6.21 10.79 -9.11
C TRP A 238 -6.37 12.27 -9.48
N GLN A 239 -7.49 12.67 -10.08
CA GLN A 239 -7.77 14.07 -10.39
C GLN A 239 -8.77 14.66 -9.39
N ARG A 240 -8.27 15.16 -8.25
CA ARG A 240 -8.83 16.31 -7.53
C ARG A 240 -7.76 17.09 -6.78
#